data_AF-A0A0A1EP51-F1
#
_entry.id   AF-A0A0A1EP51-F1
#
_cell.length_a   1.000
_cell.length_b   1.000
_cell.length_c   1.000
_cell.angle_alpha   90.00
_cell.angle_beta   90.00
_cell.angle_gamma   90.00
#
_symmetry.space_group_name_H-M   'P 1'
#
loop_
_entity.id
_entity.type
_entity.pdbx_description
1 polymer ?
#
loop_
_entity_poly.entity_id
_entity_poly.type
_entity_poly.pdbx_seq_one_letter_code
_entity_poly.pdbx_strand_id
1 'polypeptide(L)'
;DPSYHGQILVLTYPLIGNYGVPTEAEFDENQLIRHFESDNKVWISGLIVGELCDAPSHWRLKYKLAEWMQKHNVAGVSGIDTRALTKNIRENGTVLGKIIQQPSGPFLGIEFKDQNERNLVAEVSTKVAKTYNPKGSPRICAVDCGLKLNQIRCFINRGARVDVVPWDKPLNVKDFDGLFLSNGPGM
;
A
#
# COMPACT_ATOMS: atom_id res chain seq x y z
N ASP A 1 -1.51 0.47 0.93
CA ASP A 1 -0.80 1.72 0.62
C ASP A 1 0.33 1.40 -0.36
N PRO A 2 0.26 1.90 -1.60
CA PRO A 2 1.27 1.68 -2.63
C PRO A 2 2.67 2.20 -2.26
N SER A 3 2.77 3.16 -1.34
CA SER A 3 4.04 3.76 -0.94
C SER A 3 4.98 2.78 -0.25
N TYR A 4 4.45 1.69 0.32
CA TYR A 4 5.25 0.62 0.94
C TYR A 4 5.65 -0.48 -0.04
N HIS A 5 5.49 -0.28 -1.34
CA HIS A 5 5.85 -1.28 -2.33
C HIS A 5 7.34 -1.67 -2.21
N GLY A 6 7.58 -2.97 -2.07
CA GLY A 6 8.92 -3.51 -1.80
C GLY A 6 9.33 -3.51 -0.32
N GLN A 7 8.78 -2.64 0.51
CA GLN A 7 9.28 -2.44 1.88
C GLN A 7 8.79 -3.53 2.84
N ILE A 8 9.60 -3.78 3.88
CA ILE A 8 9.19 -4.58 5.03
C ILE A 8 8.69 -3.60 6.09
N LEU A 9 7.42 -3.73 6.44
CA LEU A 9 6.77 -2.84 7.39
C LEU A 9 6.94 -3.38 8.81
N VAL A 10 7.48 -2.55 9.71
CA VAL A 10 7.56 -2.83 11.14
C VAL A 10 6.50 -2.01 11.85
N LEU A 11 5.54 -2.68 12.50
CA LEU A 11 4.51 -1.98 13.27
C LEU A 11 4.96 -1.78 14.72
N THR A 12 4.90 -0.53 15.16
CA THR A 12 5.29 -0.13 16.52
C THR A 12 4.20 -0.42 17.54
N TYR A 13 2.94 -0.49 17.11
CA TYR A 13 1.85 -0.90 17.97
C TYR A 13 1.95 -2.41 18.23
N PRO A 14 1.99 -2.86 19.50
CA PRO A 14 2.35 -4.23 19.83
C PRO A 14 1.28 -5.25 19.43
N LEU A 15 0.00 -4.88 19.51
CA LEU A 15 -1.13 -5.79 19.28
C LEU A 15 -1.74 -5.57 17.90
N ILE A 16 -1.36 -6.38 16.92
CA ILE A 16 -1.83 -6.23 15.54
C ILE A 16 -2.84 -7.31 15.18
N GLY A 17 -3.87 -6.92 14.41
CA GLY A 17 -4.89 -7.82 13.90
C GLY A 17 -6.12 -7.98 14.80
N ASN A 18 -6.26 -7.17 15.85
CA ASN A 18 -7.40 -7.19 16.79
C ASN A 18 -8.79 -7.07 16.12
N TYR A 19 -8.90 -6.34 15.01
CA TYR A 19 -10.14 -6.19 14.26
C TYR A 19 -10.27 -7.13 13.05
N GLY A 20 -9.22 -7.90 12.76
CA GLY A 20 -9.05 -8.67 11.53
C GLY A 20 -9.17 -7.81 10.26
N VAL A 21 -9.53 -8.45 9.15
CA VAL A 21 -9.56 -7.82 7.83
C VAL A 21 -10.99 -7.81 7.28
N PRO A 22 -11.50 -6.65 6.80
CA PRO A 22 -12.83 -6.54 6.19
C PRO A 22 -12.85 -7.12 4.77
N THR A 23 -14.06 -7.29 4.20
CA THR A 23 -14.20 -7.77 2.82
C THR A 23 -13.62 -6.79 1.81
N GLU A 24 -12.95 -7.32 0.79
CA GLU A 24 -12.48 -6.56 -0.38
C GLU A 24 -13.58 -6.31 -1.42
N ALA A 25 -14.72 -7.01 -1.30
CA ALA A 25 -15.84 -6.95 -2.23
C ALA A 25 -16.88 -5.86 -1.92
N GLU A 26 -16.64 -5.01 -0.92
CA GLU A 26 -17.50 -3.86 -0.63
C GLU A 26 -17.02 -2.64 -1.40
N PHE A 27 -17.86 -2.15 -2.31
CA PHE A 27 -17.62 -0.93 -3.08
C PHE A 27 -18.47 0.22 -2.53
N ASP A 28 -17.94 1.43 -2.59
CA ASP A 28 -18.68 2.65 -2.33
C ASP A 28 -19.50 3.09 -3.56
N GLU A 29 -20.26 4.18 -3.41
CA GLU A 29 -21.08 4.78 -4.47
C GLU A 29 -20.27 5.18 -5.71
N ASN A 30 -18.95 5.36 -5.54
CA ASN A 30 -18.01 5.75 -6.58
C ASN A 30 -17.28 4.54 -7.21
N GLN A 31 -17.75 3.31 -6.94
CA GLN A 31 -17.13 2.04 -7.37
C GLN A 31 -15.68 1.87 -6.90
N LEU A 32 -15.33 2.48 -5.76
CA LEU A 32 -14.04 2.29 -5.10
C LEU A 32 -14.21 1.30 -3.95
N ILE A 33 -13.20 0.45 -3.71
CA ILE A 33 -13.23 -0.47 -2.58
C ILE A 33 -13.35 0.35 -1.29
N ARG A 34 -14.30 0.03 -0.42
CA ARG A 34 -14.70 0.89 0.70
C ARG A 34 -13.67 0.96 1.83
N HIS A 35 -13.07 -0.17 2.19
CA HIS A 35 -12.22 -0.30 3.37
C HIS A 35 -10.72 -0.38 3.06
N PHE A 36 -10.36 -0.29 1.79
CA PHE A 36 -8.97 -0.38 1.34
C PHE A 36 -8.57 0.90 0.59
N GLU A 37 -7.27 1.18 0.63
CA GLU A 37 -6.66 2.35 0.00
C GLU A 37 -6.03 2.05 -1.37
N SER A 38 -6.13 0.80 -1.83
CA SER A 38 -5.61 0.36 -3.13
C SER A 38 -6.42 -0.82 -3.65
N ASP A 39 -6.40 -1.01 -4.98
CA ASP A 39 -7.15 -2.07 -5.65
C ASP A 39 -6.61 -3.46 -5.30
N ASN A 40 -7.25 -4.10 -4.33
CA ASN A 40 -7.21 -5.54 -4.02
C ASN A 40 -5.80 -6.17 -3.91
N LYS A 41 -4.78 -5.37 -3.60
CA LYS A 41 -3.38 -5.80 -3.51
C LYS A 41 -2.72 -5.25 -2.27
N VAL A 42 -1.92 -6.12 -1.65
CA VAL A 42 -1.01 -5.79 -0.55
C VAL A 42 0.33 -5.41 -1.16
N TRP A 43 0.79 -4.20 -0.86
CA TRP A 43 2.02 -3.65 -1.45
C TRP A 43 3.27 -3.95 -0.62
N ILE A 44 3.12 -4.19 0.67
CA ILE A 44 4.26 -4.57 1.53
C ILE A 44 4.84 -5.91 1.08
N SER A 45 6.17 -6.03 1.13
CA SER A 45 6.85 -7.31 0.88
C SER A 45 6.91 -8.19 2.12
N GLY A 46 6.81 -7.58 3.29
CA GLY A 46 6.70 -8.31 4.55
C GLY A 46 6.14 -7.46 5.67
N LEU A 47 5.60 -8.12 6.69
CA LEU A 47 5.10 -7.49 7.90
C LEU A 47 5.82 -8.05 9.13
N ILE A 48 6.28 -7.16 10.00
CA ILE A 48 6.86 -7.50 11.30
C ILE A 48 5.97 -6.90 12.39
N VAL A 49 5.48 -7.75 13.28
CA VAL A 49 4.62 -7.37 14.41
C VAL A 49 5.18 -7.90 15.72
N GLY A 50 4.87 -7.22 16.82
CA GLY A 50 5.19 -7.71 18.16
C GLY A 50 4.35 -8.93 18.50
N GLU A 51 3.04 -8.73 18.58
CA GLU A 51 2.08 -9.76 18.92
C GLU A 51 0.93 -9.77 17.90
N LEU A 52 0.60 -10.97 17.42
CA LEU A 52 -0.51 -11.18 16.50
C LEU A 52 -1.73 -11.63 17.30
N CYS A 53 -2.86 -10.97 17.07
CA CYS A 53 -4.13 -11.38 17.68
C CYS A 53 -4.73 -12.57 16.89
N ASP A 54 -4.81 -13.74 17.53
CA ASP A 54 -5.38 -14.96 16.93
C ASP A 54 -6.91 -14.97 16.92
N ALA A 55 -7.54 -14.21 17.82
CA ALA A 55 -8.98 -14.12 18.03
C ALA A 55 -9.48 -12.68 17.82
N PRO A 56 -9.49 -12.18 16.57
CA PRO A 56 -10.02 -10.86 16.27
C PRO A 56 -11.51 -10.74 16.61
N SER A 57 -11.94 -9.56 17.04
CA SER A 57 -13.35 -9.26 17.29
C SER A 57 -13.72 -7.91 16.70
N HIS A 58 -14.49 -7.95 15.60
CA HIS A 58 -15.07 -6.78 14.98
C HIS A 58 -16.28 -7.18 14.14
N TRP A 59 -17.31 -6.33 14.09
CA TRP A 59 -18.53 -6.60 13.34
C TRP A 59 -18.33 -6.71 11.82
N ARG A 60 -17.23 -6.16 11.29
CA ARG A 60 -16.82 -6.29 9.87
C ARG A 60 -15.79 -7.40 9.62
N LEU A 61 -15.48 -8.22 10.62
CA LEU A 61 -14.48 -9.28 10.47
C LEU A 61 -14.91 -10.27 9.37
N LYS A 62 -14.01 -10.53 8.42
CA LYS A 62 -14.16 -11.60 7.43
C LYS A 62 -13.00 -12.56 7.41
N TYR A 63 -11.78 -12.04 7.51
CA TYR A 63 -10.57 -12.84 7.49
C TYR A 63 -9.70 -12.49 8.70
N LYS A 64 -8.97 -13.47 9.22
CA LYS A 64 -7.86 -13.17 10.13
C LYS A 64 -6.73 -12.53 9.34
N LEU A 65 -5.91 -11.72 10.01
CA LEU A 65 -4.78 -11.06 9.37
C LEU A 65 -3.81 -12.08 8.75
N ALA A 66 -3.50 -13.17 9.46
CA ALA A 66 -2.64 -14.24 8.96
C ALA A 66 -3.19 -14.90 7.69
N GLU A 67 -4.48 -15.24 7.67
CA GLU A 67 -5.15 -15.85 6.51
C GLU A 67 -5.13 -14.90 5.30
N TRP A 68 -5.40 -13.62 5.53
CA TRP A 68 -5.35 -12.61 4.48
C TRP A 68 -3.93 -12.45 3.92
N MET A 69 -2.91 -12.38 4.77
CA MET A 69 -1.51 -12.32 4.32
C MET A 69 -1.11 -13.56 3.51
N GLN A 70 -1.53 -14.75 3.92
CA GLN A 70 -1.31 -15.99 3.17
C GLN A 70 -1.98 -15.95 1.80
N LYS A 71 -3.24 -15.49 1.72
CA LYS A 71 -3.99 -15.32 0.46
C LYS A 71 -3.26 -14.41 -0.54
N HIS A 72 -2.58 -13.37 -0.03
CA HIS A 72 -1.82 -12.42 -0.85
C HIS A 72 -0.34 -12.78 -1.02
N ASN A 73 0.10 -13.96 -0.54
CA ASN A 73 1.49 -14.42 -0.57
C ASN A 73 2.49 -13.43 0.05
N VAL A 74 2.12 -12.81 1.18
CA VAL A 74 2.97 -11.86 1.91
C VAL A 74 3.54 -12.52 3.15
N ALA A 75 4.86 -12.43 3.33
CA ALA A 75 5.54 -12.96 4.51
C ALA A 75 5.25 -12.12 5.76
N GLY A 76 4.99 -12.78 6.89
CA GLY A 76 4.76 -12.13 8.17
C GLY A 76 5.57 -12.78 9.28
N VAL A 77 6.10 -11.98 10.20
CA VAL A 77 6.79 -12.47 11.41
C VAL A 77 6.19 -11.80 12.65
N SER A 78 5.78 -12.61 13.61
CA SER A 78 5.33 -12.20 14.94
C SER A 78 6.32 -12.63 16.02
N GLY A 79 6.23 -12.04 17.21
CA GLY A 79 7.10 -12.35 18.35
C GLY A 79 8.44 -11.61 18.33
N ILE A 80 8.59 -10.57 17.50
CA ILE A 80 9.80 -9.75 17.43
C ILE A 80 9.65 -8.52 18.33
N ASP A 81 10.71 -8.13 19.04
CA ASP A 81 10.76 -6.83 19.71
C ASP A 81 10.83 -5.70 18.66
N THR A 82 9.66 -5.22 18.23
CA THR A 82 9.54 -4.14 17.24
C THR A 82 10.07 -2.81 17.77
N ARG A 83 10.16 -2.61 19.10
CA ARG A 83 10.71 -1.41 19.71
C ARG A 83 12.23 -1.37 19.57
N ALA A 84 12.91 -2.49 19.83
CA ALA A 84 14.35 -2.60 19.60
C ALA A 84 14.70 -2.43 18.12
N LEU A 85 13.92 -3.06 17.23
CA LEU A 85 14.11 -2.95 15.79
C LEU A 85 13.91 -1.51 15.28
N THR A 86 12.85 -0.83 15.75
CA THR A 86 12.57 0.56 15.36
C THR A 86 13.68 1.52 15.81
N LYS A 87 14.28 1.31 16.99
CA LYS A 87 15.43 2.11 17.44
C LYS A 87 16.63 1.95 16.51
N ASN A 88 16.96 0.70 16.17
CA ASN A 88 18.08 0.39 15.27
C ASN A 88 17.90 1.03 13.88
N ILE A 89 16.69 0.92 13.30
CA ILE A 89 16.36 1.58 12.03
C ILE A 89 16.49 3.10 12.14
N ARG A 90 16.00 3.70 13.24
CA ARG A 90 16.06 5.15 13.44
C ARG A 90 17.50 5.68 13.54
N GLU A 91 18.40 4.92 14.13
CA GLU A 91 19.81 5.29 14.30
C GLU A 91 20.61 5.14 12.99
N ASN A 92 20.27 4.13 12.18
CA ASN A 92 21.03 3.78 10.98
C ASN A 92 20.42 4.31 9.66
N GLY A 93 19.22 4.89 9.70
CA GLY A 93 18.52 5.39 8.53
C GLY A 93 17.92 4.26 7.68
N THR A 94 18.28 4.20 6.39
CA THR A 94 17.77 3.18 5.46
C THR A 94 18.45 1.83 5.73
N VAL A 95 17.71 0.88 6.30
CA VAL A 95 18.22 -0.47 6.59
C VAL A 95 17.62 -1.47 5.60
N LEU A 96 18.48 -2.19 4.89
CA LEU A 96 18.05 -3.33 4.07
C LEU A 96 17.80 -4.55 4.96
N GLY A 97 16.65 -5.20 4.76
CA GLY A 97 16.23 -6.35 5.57
C GLY A 97 15.64 -7.47 4.71
N LYS A 98 15.68 -8.70 5.22
CA LYS A 98 15.08 -9.87 4.59
C LYS A 98 14.46 -10.79 5.64
N ILE A 99 13.34 -11.40 5.28
CA ILE A 99 12.68 -12.44 6.06
C ILE A 99 13.01 -13.78 5.41
N ILE A 100 13.62 -14.70 6.17
CA ILE A 100 14.05 -16.01 5.66
C ILE A 100 13.49 -17.08 6.58
N GLN A 101 12.74 -18.00 6.01
CA GLN A 101 12.21 -19.17 6.71
C GLN A 101 13.10 -20.37 6.40
N GLN A 102 14.14 -20.62 7.20
CA GLN A 102 14.96 -21.83 7.09
C GLN A 102 15.33 -22.41 8.45
N PRO A 103 15.44 -23.75 8.59
CA PRO A 103 15.65 -24.41 9.88
C PRO A 103 17.07 -24.21 10.47
N SER A 104 18.05 -23.84 9.64
CA SER A 104 19.40 -23.31 9.98
C SER A 104 20.37 -23.73 8.87
N GLY A 105 21.25 -22.83 8.45
CA GLY A 105 22.25 -23.09 7.40
C GLY A 105 22.97 -21.80 7.03
N PRO A 106 24.13 -21.86 6.37
CA PRO A 106 24.77 -20.67 5.82
C PRO A 106 23.83 -20.01 4.81
N PHE A 107 23.54 -18.73 4.99
CA PHE A 107 22.74 -17.90 4.08
C PHE A 107 23.54 -17.57 2.81
N LEU A 108 23.99 -18.59 2.08
CA LEU A 108 24.79 -18.44 0.87
C LEU A 108 23.88 -17.98 -0.30
N GLY A 109 24.25 -16.88 -0.95
CA GLY A 109 23.57 -16.35 -2.13
C GLY A 109 22.47 -15.30 -1.87
N ILE A 110 22.36 -14.79 -0.64
CA ILE A 110 21.35 -13.79 -0.29
C ILE A 110 21.95 -12.39 -0.44
N GLU A 111 21.92 -11.84 -1.66
CA GLU A 111 22.36 -10.46 -1.92
C GLU A 111 21.31 -9.44 -1.50
N PHE A 112 21.67 -8.49 -0.63
CA PHE A 112 20.82 -7.34 -0.38
C PHE A 112 20.75 -6.48 -1.64
N LYS A 113 19.55 -6.36 -2.20
CA LYS A 113 19.28 -5.50 -3.34
C LYS A 113 18.50 -4.30 -2.84
N ASP A 114 18.99 -3.11 -3.15
CA ASP A 114 18.22 -1.91 -2.91
C ASP A 114 17.06 -1.87 -3.91
N GLN A 115 15.88 -1.63 -3.39
CA GLN A 115 14.66 -1.57 -4.19
C GLN A 115 14.50 -0.20 -4.85
N ASN A 116 15.17 0.82 -4.32
CA ASN A 116 15.17 2.17 -4.86
C ASN A 116 15.89 2.26 -6.22
N GLU A 117 16.71 1.27 -6.58
CA GLU A 117 17.32 1.19 -7.92
C GLU A 117 16.30 0.90 -9.02
N ARG A 118 15.11 0.39 -8.67
CA ARG A 118 14.03 0.09 -9.60
C ARG A 118 13.04 1.23 -9.65
N ASN A 119 12.39 1.40 -10.80
CA ASN A 119 11.28 2.34 -10.93
C ASN A 119 10.01 1.78 -10.25
N LEU A 120 9.92 1.96 -8.94
CA LEU A 120 8.79 1.50 -8.12
C LEU A 120 7.47 2.17 -8.54
N VAL A 121 7.53 3.43 -8.99
CA VAL A 121 6.38 4.19 -9.49
C VAL A 121 5.75 3.47 -10.69
N ALA A 122 6.57 3.00 -11.63
CA ALA A 122 6.09 2.26 -12.79
C ALA A 122 5.43 0.91 -12.43
N GLU A 123 5.85 0.29 -11.32
CA GLU A 123 5.28 -0.97 -10.83
C GLU A 123 3.90 -0.78 -10.15
N VAL A 124 3.67 0.37 -9.51
CA VAL A 124 2.42 0.65 -8.79
C VAL A 124 1.39 1.45 -9.57
N SER A 125 1.82 2.23 -10.58
CA SER A 125 0.94 3.05 -11.41
C SER A 125 -0.09 2.21 -12.16
N THR A 126 -1.30 2.74 -12.29
CA THR A 126 -2.33 2.24 -13.20
C THR A 126 -1.80 2.12 -14.63
N LYS A 127 -2.28 1.10 -15.34
CA LYS A 127 -1.97 0.86 -16.76
C LYS A 127 -2.99 1.48 -17.70
N VAL A 128 -4.20 1.75 -17.20
CA VAL A 128 -5.31 2.27 -17.99
C VAL A 128 -5.84 3.52 -17.31
N ALA A 129 -5.99 4.59 -18.09
CA ALA A 129 -6.59 5.81 -17.59
C ALA A 129 -8.05 5.58 -17.21
N LYS A 130 -8.47 6.13 -16.07
CA LYS A 130 -9.82 5.96 -15.54
C LYS A 130 -10.37 7.30 -15.07
N THR A 131 -11.59 7.60 -15.50
CA THR A 131 -12.31 8.82 -15.12
C THR A 131 -13.30 8.51 -14.01
N TYR A 132 -13.27 9.32 -12.96
CA TYR A 132 -14.23 9.31 -11.87
C TYR A 132 -15.02 10.62 -11.85
N ASN A 133 -16.31 10.53 -11.49
CA ASN A 133 -17.25 11.64 -11.52
C ASN A 133 -17.22 12.43 -12.84
N PRO A 134 -17.58 11.81 -13.99
CA PRO A 134 -17.37 12.39 -15.33
C PRO A 134 -18.13 13.69 -15.58
N LYS A 135 -19.18 13.97 -14.79
CA LYS A 135 -19.97 15.21 -14.85
C LYS A 135 -19.49 16.29 -13.87
N GLY A 136 -18.46 15.98 -13.07
CA GLY A 136 -17.92 16.88 -12.06
C GLY A 136 -17.12 18.05 -12.63
N SER A 137 -16.88 19.04 -11.78
CA SER A 137 -16.06 20.22 -12.05
C SER A 137 -15.42 20.70 -10.74
N PRO A 138 -14.14 21.15 -10.76
CA PRO A 138 -13.23 21.25 -11.90
C PRO A 138 -12.74 19.89 -12.41
N ARG A 139 -12.12 19.87 -13.61
CA ARG A 139 -11.44 18.70 -14.16
C ARG A 139 -10.04 18.59 -13.58
N ILE A 140 -9.77 17.53 -12.84
CA ILE A 140 -8.48 17.27 -12.20
C ILE A 140 -7.82 16.09 -12.89
N CYS A 141 -6.65 16.32 -13.49
CA CYS A 141 -5.80 15.24 -13.95
C CYS A 141 -4.95 14.74 -12.78
N ALA A 142 -5.16 13.49 -12.36
CA ALA A 142 -4.41 12.84 -11.30
C ALA A 142 -3.39 11.88 -11.90
N VAL A 143 -2.10 12.22 -11.82
CA VAL A 143 -1.01 11.32 -12.22
C VAL A 143 -0.82 10.29 -11.13
N ASP A 144 -1.02 9.02 -11.47
CA ASP A 144 -0.91 7.90 -10.56
C ASP A 144 0.54 7.47 -10.41
N CYS A 145 1.17 7.92 -9.33
CA CYS A 145 2.47 7.48 -8.89
C CYS A 145 2.41 6.37 -7.81
N GLY A 146 1.22 5.85 -7.49
CA GLY A 146 0.94 5.07 -6.27
C GLY A 146 -0.21 5.68 -5.47
N LEU A 147 -1.25 6.13 -6.17
CA LEU A 147 -2.40 6.85 -5.68
C LEU A 147 -3.17 6.04 -4.63
N LYS A 148 -3.60 6.73 -3.58
CA LYS A 148 -4.52 6.19 -2.56
C LYS A 148 -5.95 6.47 -2.95
N LEU A 149 -6.83 5.48 -2.84
CA LEU A 149 -8.25 5.63 -3.18
C LEU A 149 -8.91 6.79 -2.43
N ASN A 150 -8.51 7.09 -1.20
CA ASN A 150 -9.08 8.21 -0.46
C ASN A 150 -8.79 9.59 -1.07
N GLN A 151 -7.70 9.75 -1.84
CA GLN A 151 -7.44 11.00 -2.58
C GLN A 151 -8.53 11.23 -3.64
N ILE A 152 -8.89 10.19 -4.37
CA ILE A 152 -10.00 10.22 -5.34
C ILE A 152 -11.30 10.56 -4.63
N ARG A 153 -11.62 9.87 -3.52
CA ARG A 153 -12.84 10.13 -2.73
C ARG A 153 -12.92 11.60 -2.30
N CYS A 154 -11.81 12.17 -1.84
CA CYS A 154 -11.74 13.56 -1.41
C CYS A 154 -12.02 14.55 -2.55
N PHE A 155 -11.56 14.28 -3.77
CA PHE A 155 -11.88 15.12 -4.93
C PHE A 155 -13.33 14.97 -5.38
N ILE A 156 -13.84 13.74 -5.48
CA ILE A 156 -15.24 13.48 -5.87
C ILE A 156 -16.20 14.14 -4.87
N ASN A 157 -15.94 14.03 -3.57
CA ASN A 157 -16.78 14.64 -2.52
C ASN A 157 -16.82 16.18 -2.60
N ARG A 158 -15.86 16.79 -3.30
CA ARG A 158 -15.83 18.24 -3.58
C ARG A 158 -16.46 18.59 -4.93
N GLY A 159 -17.05 17.62 -5.62
CA GLY A 159 -17.71 17.78 -6.92
C GLY A 159 -16.76 17.72 -8.11
N ALA A 160 -15.46 17.50 -7.92
CA ALA A 160 -14.49 17.48 -9.01
C ALA A 160 -14.61 16.22 -9.88
N ARG A 161 -14.32 16.37 -11.17
CA ARG A 161 -14.04 15.24 -12.07
C ARG A 161 -12.57 14.86 -11.92
N VAL A 162 -12.27 13.57 -11.75
CA VAL A 162 -10.90 13.08 -11.58
C VAL A 162 -10.54 12.14 -12.71
N ASP A 163 -9.62 12.55 -13.56
CA ASP A 163 -9.05 11.72 -14.62
C ASP A 163 -7.71 11.15 -14.13
N VAL A 164 -7.72 9.90 -13.65
CA VAL A 164 -6.52 9.19 -13.21
C VAL A 164 -5.77 8.67 -14.43
N VAL A 165 -4.49 8.99 -14.53
CA VAL A 165 -3.64 8.65 -15.67
C VAL A 165 -2.36 7.94 -15.22
N PRO A 166 -1.77 7.07 -16.07
CA PRO A 166 -0.47 6.47 -15.79
C PRO A 166 0.64 7.50 -15.55
N TRP A 167 1.63 7.14 -14.75
CA TRP A 167 2.77 7.99 -14.40
C TRP A 167 3.55 8.57 -15.60
N ASP A 168 3.60 7.86 -16.73
CA ASP A 168 4.35 8.18 -17.93
C ASP A 168 3.51 8.87 -19.02
N LYS A 169 2.22 9.12 -18.76
CA LYS A 169 1.33 9.72 -19.76
C LYS A 169 1.76 11.16 -20.07
N PRO A 170 1.96 11.52 -21.36
CA PRO A 170 2.16 12.91 -21.76
C PRO A 170 0.96 13.78 -21.34
N LEU A 171 1.25 14.88 -20.64
CA LEU A 171 0.22 15.79 -20.13
C LEU A 171 0.02 16.97 -21.09
N ASN A 172 -1.23 17.36 -21.29
CA ASN A 172 -1.61 18.55 -22.04
C ASN A 172 -2.47 19.45 -21.17
N VAL A 173 -2.00 20.67 -20.93
CA VAL A 173 -2.60 21.66 -20.02
C VAL A 173 -4.03 22.05 -20.44
N LYS A 174 -4.42 21.81 -21.70
CA LYS A 174 -5.77 22.10 -22.19
C LYS A 174 -6.83 21.09 -21.72
N ASP A 175 -6.39 19.91 -21.27
CA ASP A 175 -7.30 18.78 -21.00
C ASP A 175 -7.89 18.82 -19.57
N PHE A 176 -7.28 19.59 -18.67
CA PHE A 176 -7.65 19.67 -17.26
C PHE A 176 -7.59 21.11 -16.71
N ASP A 177 -8.31 21.37 -15.63
CA ASP A 177 -8.33 22.65 -14.92
C ASP A 177 -7.38 22.65 -13.71
N GLY A 178 -6.99 21.45 -13.23
CA GLY A 178 -5.99 21.25 -12.18
C GLY A 178 -5.18 19.97 -12.39
N LEU A 179 -3.91 20.01 -11.97
CA LEU A 179 -3.01 18.85 -11.98
C LEU A 179 -2.76 18.39 -10.55
N PHE A 180 -2.88 17.09 -10.30
CA PHE A 180 -2.56 16.45 -9.03
C PHE A 180 -1.54 15.35 -9.25
N LEU A 181 -0.46 15.38 -8.48
CA LEU A 181 0.54 14.31 -8.44
C LEU A 181 0.28 13.50 -7.17
N SER A 182 0.01 12.20 -7.32
CA SER A 182 -0.26 11.36 -6.16
C SER A 182 1.00 11.06 -5.35
N ASN A 183 0.80 10.49 -4.16
CA ASN A 183 1.89 9.83 -3.44
C ASN A 183 2.38 8.60 -4.24
N GLY A 184 3.55 8.09 -3.86
CA GLY A 184 4.14 6.92 -4.48
C GLY A 184 5.29 6.33 -3.66
N PRO A 185 5.70 5.09 -3.99
CA PRO A 185 6.92 4.49 -3.47
C PRO A 185 8.16 5.02 -4.21
N GLY A 186 9.32 4.88 -3.57
CA GLY A 186 10.62 5.32 -4.10
C GLY A 186 11.04 6.71 -3.60
N MET A 187 12.34 6.98 -3.71
CA MET A 187 12.97 8.29 -3.56
C MET A 187 13.67 8.68 -4.85
#